data_AF-A0A150G9R2-F1
#
_entry.id   AF-A0A150G9R2-F1
#
_cell.length_a   1.000
_cell.length_b   1.000
_cell.length_c   1.000
_cell.angle_alpha   90.00
_cell.angle_beta   90.00
_cell.angle_gamma   90.00
#
_symmetry.space_group_name_H-M   'P 1'
#
loop_
_entity.id
_entity.type
_entity.pdbx_description
1 polymer ?
#
loop_
_entity_poly.entity_id
_entity_poly.type
_entity_poly.pdbx_seq_one_letter_code
_entity_poly.pdbx_strand_id
1 'polypeptide(L)'
;MGDACRAAAAVLAAGGAAADGVAAAVRALEDSPATNAGTGSSLNLVGRVECDASLMAGDGRFGAVGAVAGVCNPILAAAALARDAAVPLSCGRVRPM
;
A
#
# COMPACT_ATOMS: atom_id res chain seq x y z
N MET A 1 13.82 -8.94 3.85
CA MET A 1 12.76 -9.99 3.82
C MET A 1 12.31 -10.43 5.21
N GLY A 2 13.21 -10.83 6.12
CA GLY A 2 12.80 -11.31 7.46
C GLY A 2 11.93 -10.32 8.24
N ASP A 3 12.21 -9.02 8.14
CA ASP A 3 11.43 -7.97 8.80
C ASP A 3 10.00 -7.85 8.25
N ALA A 4 9.82 -8.02 6.93
CA ALA A 4 8.49 -7.99 6.31
C ALA A 4 7.61 -9.14 6.81
N CYS A 5 8.16 -10.36 6.88
CA CYS A 5 7.43 -11.51 7.43
C CYS A 5 7.07 -11.31 8.90
N ARG A 6 8.00 -10.76 9.71
CA ARG A 6 7.75 -10.44 11.12
C ARG A 6 6.67 -9.38 11.28
N ALA A 7 6.68 -8.33 10.47
CA ALA A 7 5.67 -7.28 10.49
C ALA A 7 4.27 -7.84 10.17
N ALA A 8 4.14 -8.67 9.14
CA ALA A 8 2.89 -9.34 8.79
C ALA A 8 2.40 -10.26 9.92
N ALA A 9 3.30 -11.09 10.44
CA ALA A 9 2.99 -12.04 11.52
C ALA A 9 2.52 -11.33 12.79
N ALA A 10 3.12 -10.18 13.14
CA ALA A 10 2.71 -9.39 14.29
C ALA A 10 1.26 -8.87 14.16
N VAL A 11 0.87 -8.39 12.97
CA VAL A 11 -0.50 -7.94 12.72
C VAL A 11 -1.49 -9.10 12.82
N LEU A 12 -1.17 -10.24 12.21
CA LEU A 12 -2.04 -11.42 12.24
C LEU A 12 -2.17 -12.01 13.66
N ALA A 13 -1.06 -12.06 14.41
CA ALA A 13 -1.06 -12.54 15.79
C ALA A 13 -1.90 -11.64 16.73
N ALA A 14 -2.03 -10.35 16.40
CA ALA A 14 -2.91 -9.41 17.10
C ALA A 14 -4.39 -9.50 16.65
N GLY A 15 -4.75 -10.44 15.76
CA GLY A 15 -6.09 -10.58 15.21
C GLY A 15 -6.45 -9.59 14.11
N GLY A 16 -5.45 -8.91 13.53
CA GLY A 16 -5.64 -7.98 12.42
C GLY A 16 -6.06 -8.69 11.12
N ALA A 17 -6.64 -7.92 10.19
CA ALA A 17 -7.06 -8.47 8.91
C ALA A 17 -5.85 -8.83 8.02
N ALA A 18 -6.04 -9.80 7.12
CA ALA A 18 -4.99 -10.22 6.18
C ALA A 18 -4.46 -9.05 5.32
N ALA A 19 -5.36 -8.16 4.88
CA ALA A 19 -5.01 -6.95 4.13
C ALA A 19 -4.06 -6.03 4.93
N ASP A 20 -4.30 -5.85 6.23
CA ASP A 20 -3.44 -5.03 7.08
C ASP A 20 -2.07 -5.69 7.30
N GLY A 21 -2.05 -7.03 7.41
CA GLY A 21 -0.81 -7.80 7.49
C GLY A 21 0.06 -7.65 6.23
N VAL A 22 -0.55 -7.72 5.04
CA VAL A 22 0.14 -7.49 3.77
C VAL A 22 0.63 -6.05 3.67
N ALA A 23 -0.20 -5.06 4.03
CA ALA A 23 0.20 -3.65 4.03
C ALA A 23 1.41 -3.40 4.96
N ALA A 24 1.44 -4.02 6.14
CA ALA A 24 2.56 -3.92 7.07
C ALA A 24 3.84 -4.59 6.52
N ALA A 25 3.70 -5.73 5.84
CA ALA A 25 4.82 -6.42 5.19
C ALA A 25 5.45 -5.56 4.09
N VAL A 26 4.61 -5.02 3.20
CA VAL A 26 5.06 -4.20 2.07
C VAL A 26 5.65 -2.88 2.56
N ARG A 27 5.06 -2.26 3.60
CA ARG A 27 5.64 -1.07 4.24
C ARG A 27 7.09 -1.31 4.67
N ALA A 28 7.36 -2.44 5.33
CA ALA A 28 8.71 -2.79 5.75
C ALA A 28 9.67 -3.04 4.56
N LEU A 29 9.15 -3.41 3.39
CA LEU A 29 9.94 -3.49 2.16
C LEU A 29 10.19 -2.09 1.58
N GLU A 30 9.17 -1.23 1.50
CA GLU A 30 9.27 0.16 1.01
C GLU A 30 10.19 1.04 1.87
N ASP A 31 10.26 0.79 3.18
CA ASP A 31 11.17 1.47 4.09
C ASP A 31 12.63 1.02 3.89
N SER A 32 12.85 -0.14 3.26
CA SER A 32 14.19 -0.66 3.00
C SER A 32 14.78 -0.01 1.75
N PRO A 33 15.94 0.68 1.87
CA PRO A 33 16.62 1.27 0.71
C PRO A 33 17.18 0.22 -0.27
N ALA A 34 17.17 -1.05 0.12
CA ALA A 34 17.63 -2.15 -0.73
C ALA A 34 16.59 -2.59 -1.78
N THR A 35 15.36 -2.04 -1.75
CA THR A 35 14.30 -2.42 -2.69
C THR A 35 13.97 -1.26 -3.63
N ASN A 36 13.60 -1.59 -4.86
CA ASN A 36 13.07 -0.62 -5.83
C ASN A 36 11.60 -0.30 -5.54
N ALA A 37 11.32 0.20 -4.33
CA ALA A 37 10.00 0.60 -3.86
C ALA A 37 10.15 1.63 -2.73
N GLY A 38 9.17 2.53 -2.58
CA GLY A 38 9.18 3.56 -1.54
C GLY A 38 10.48 4.37 -1.50
N THR A 39 11.25 4.18 -0.43
CA THR A 39 12.50 4.90 -0.16
C THR A 39 13.63 4.55 -1.13
N GLY A 40 13.70 3.30 -1.59
CA GLY A 40 14.78 2.82 -2.48
C GLY A 40 14.44 2.85 -3.97
N SER A 41 13.34 3.51 -4.34
CA SER A 41 12.86 3.56 -5.72
C SER A 41 13.86 4.18 -6.70
N SER A 42 13.83 3.65 -7.92
CA SER A 42 14.61 4.13 -9.05
C SER A 42 14.16 5.52 -9.47
N LEU A 43 15.10 6.28 -10.03
CA LEU A 43 14.80 7.59 -10.60
C LEU A 43 14.25 7.42 -12.02
N ASN A 44 13.25 8.22 -12.36
CA ASN A 44 12.75 8.35 -13.72
C ASN A 44 13.71 9.18 -14.60
N LEU A 45 13.34 9.42 -15.86
CA LEU A 45 14.15 10.15 -16.84
C LEU A 45 14.58 11.55 -16.39
N VAL A 46 13.79 12.20 -15.52
CA VAL A 46 14.05 13.54 -14.99
C VAL A 46 14.67 13.52 -13.59
N GLY A 47 15.14 12.35 -13.14
CA GLY A 47 15.83 12.21 -11.85
C GLY A 47 14.90 12.24 -10.63
N ARG A 48 13.61 11.92 -10.79
CA ARG A 48 12.61 11.94 -9.70
C ARG A 48 12.12 10.53 -9.38
N VAL A 49 11.73 10.34 -8.12
CA VAL A 49 11.05 9.12 -7.67
C VAL A 49 9.55 9.25 -7.91
N GLU A 50 9.00 8.27 -8.61
CA GLU A 50 7.57 8.06 -8.82
C GLU A 50 7.28 6.59 -8.52
N CYS A 51 6.28 6.34 -7.69
CA CYS A 51 5.97 5.00 -7.22
C CYS A 51 4.56 4.57 -7.65
N ASP A 52 4.41 3.26 -7.84
CA ASP A 52 3.14 2.59 -8.06
C ASP A 52 2.91 1.57 -6.94
N ALA A 53 1.68 1.47 -6.44
CA ALA A 53 1.31 0.44 -5.46
C ALA A 53 -0.18 0.13 -5.53
N SER A 54 -0.55 -1.11 -5.18
CA SER A 54 -1.94 -1.56 -5.14
C SER A 54 -2.15 -2.58 -4.04
N LEU A 55 -3.37 -2.61 -3.47
CA LEU A 55 -3.78 -3.57 -2.47
C LEU A 55 -5.19 -4.10 -2.77
N MET A 56 -5.37 -5.41 -2.61
CA MET A 56 -6.66 -6.09 -2.73
C MET A 56 -6.95 -6.88 -1.45
N ALA A 57 -8.18 -6.79 -0.97
CA ALA A 57 -8.69 -7.61 0.12
C ALA A 57 -9.50 -8.80 -0.41
N GLY A 58 -9.59 -9.88 0.38
CA GLY A 58 -10.30 -11.11 -0.01
C GLY A 58 -11.82 -10.96 -0.16
N ASP A 59 -12.38 -9.85 0.30
CA ASP A 59 -13.80 -9.49 0.12
C ASP A 59 -14.07 -8.63 -1.13
N GLY A 60 -13.06 -8.46 -2.00
CA GLY A 60 -13.17 -7.77 -3.28
C GLY A 60 -12.88 -6.27 -3.23
N ARG A 61 -12.56 -5.70 -2.05
CA ARG A 61 -12.11 -4.30 -1.96
C ARG A 61 -10.72 -4.14 -2.59
N PHE A 62 -10.51 -3.04 -3.31
CA PHE A 62 -9.27 -2.75 -4.02
C PHE A 62 -8.93 -1.27 -3.91
N GLY A 63 -7.63 -0.97 -3.89
CA GLY A 63 -7.14 0.39 -4.02
C GLY A 63 -5.76 0.44 -4.66
N ALA A 64 -5.47 1.49 -5.42
CA ALA A 64 -4.19 1.67 -6.11
C ALA A 64 -3.79 3.13 -6.27
N VAL A 65 -2.48 3.34 -6.36
CA VAL A 65 -1.87 4.62 -6.70
C VAL A 65 -0.84 4.39 -7.79
N GLY A 66 -0.67 5.39 -8.67
CA GLY A 66 0.30 5.34 -9.74
C GLY A 66 1.00 6.68 -9.94
N ALA A 67 2.27 6.63 -10.33
CA ALA A 67 3.17 7.75 -10.52
C ALA A 67 3.16 8.76 -9.35
N VAL A 68 3.02 8.27 -8.10
CA VAL A 68 2.99 9.16 -6.94
C VAL A 68 4.40 9.56 -6.52
N ALA A 69 4.62 10.86 -6.36
CA ALA A 69 5.88 11.43 -5.90
C ALA A 69 5.73 11.94 -4.45
N GLY A 70 6.80 11.84 -3.66
CA GLY A 70 6.84 12.38 -2.29
C GLY A 70 6.05 11.58 -1.25
N VAL A 71 5.65 10.34 -1.55
CA VAL A 71 4.97 9.43 -0.62
C VAL A 71 5.95 8.38 -0.14
N CYS A 72 6.24 8.34 1.17
CA CYS A 72 7.18 7.35 1.74
C CYS A 72 6.71 5.91 1.54
N ASN A 73 5.41 5.66 1.75
CA ASN A 73 4.82 4.33 1.68
C ASN A 73 3.59 4.28 0.77
N PRO A 74 3.79 4.15 -0.56
CA PRO A 74 2.72 4.05 -1.55
C PRO A 74 1.67 2.98 -1.21
N ILE A 75 2.05 1.84 -0.62
CA ILE A 75 1.09 0.79 -0.23
C ILE A 75 0.06 1.27 0.81
N LEU A 76 0.42 2.20 1.70
CA LEU A 76 -0.51 2.71 2.69
C LEU A 76 -1.56 3.63 2.07
N ALA A 77 -1.20 4.34 0.99
CA ALA A 77 -2.15 5.12 0.21
C ALA A 77 -3.14 4.20 -0.52
N ALA A 78 -2.65 3.15 -1.18
CA ALA A 78 -3.48 2.11 -1.78
C ALA A 78 -4.40 1.42 -0.76
N ALA A 79 -3.89 1.09 0.42
CA ALA A 79 -4.68 0.50 1.51
C ALA A 79 -5.77 1.45 2.03
N ALA A 80 -5.50 2.76 2.07
CA ALA A 80 -6.51 3.76 2.43
C ALA A 80 -7.64 3.81 1.40
N LEU A 81 -7.31 3.81 0.10
CA LEU A 81 -8.30 3.75 -0.99
C LEU A 81 -9.16 2.48 -0.91
N ALA A 82 -8.53 1.31 -0.69
CA ALA A 82 -9.25 0.05 -0.54
C ALA A 82 -10.22 0.03 0.66
N ARG A 83 -9.88 0.70 1.77
CA ARG A 83 -10.78 0.85 2.92
C ARG A 83 -11.92 1.81 2.61
N ASP A 84 -11.61 2.94 1.99
CA ASP A 84 -12.60 3.96 1.65
C ASP A 84 -13.63 3.45 0.64
N ALA A 85 -13.22 2.62 -0.32
CA ALA A 85 -14.08 2.05 -1.36
C ALA A 85 -15.31 1.30 -0.80
N ALA A 86 -15.27 0.84 0.46
CA ALA A 86 -16.38 0.16 1.12
C ALA A 86 -17.57 1.08 1.48
N VAL A 87 -17.36 2.40 1.50
CA VAL A 87 -18.34 3.36 2.00
C VAL A 87 -19.08 4.02 0.83
N PRO A 88 -20.41 3.91 0.71
CA PRO A 88 -21.15 4.63 -0.34
C PRO A 88 -21.05 6.15 -0.19
N LEU A 89 -21.07 6.88 -1.31
CA LEU A 89 -21.24 8.34 -1.30
C LEU A 89 -22.71 8.69 -1.55
N SER A 90 -23.09 9.90 -1.13
CA SER A 90 -24.39 10.48 -1.51
C SER A 90 -24.56 10.52 -3.03
N CYS A 91 -25.82 10.56 -3.47
CA CYS A 91 -26.23 10.60 -4.88
C CYS A 91 -25.68 9.47 -5.77
N GLY A 92 -25.42 8.28 -5.20
CA GLY A 92 -25.04 7.09 -5.97
C GLY A 92 -23.64 7.14 -6.57
N ARG A 93 -22.78 8.05 -6.10
CA ARG A 93 -21.40 8.17 -6.58
C ARG A 93 -20.56 6.99 -6.11
N VAL A 94 -19.72 6.49 -7.01
CA VAL A 94 -18.70 5.47 -6.72
C VAL A 94 -17.43 6.17 -6.26
N ARG A 95 -16.77 5.62 -5.24
CA ARG A 95 -15.50 6.16 -4.77
C ARG A 95 -14.35 5.82 -5.72
N PRO A 96 -13.31 6.65 -5.78
CA PRO A 96 -12.05 6.28 -6.40
C PRO A 96 -11.50 5.00 -5.76
N MET A 97 -10.86 4.18 -6.60
CA MET A 97 -10.14 2.98 -6.21
C MET A 97 -8.66 3.20 -6.53
#